data_AF-A0A7U5GVJ1-F1
#
_entry.id   AF-A0A7U5GVJ1-F1
#
_cell.length_a   1.000
_cell.length_b   1.000
_cell.length_c   1.000
_cell.angle_alpha   90.00
_cell.angle_beta   90.00
_cell.angle_gamma   90.00
#
_symmetry.space_group_name_H-M   'P 1'
#
loop_
_entity.id
_entity.type
_entity.pdbx_description
1 polymer ?
#
loop_
_entity_poly.entity_id
_entity_poly.type
_entity_poly.pdbx_seq_one_letter_code
_entity_poly.pdbx_strand_id
1 'polypeptide(L)'
;MQIVFEKTWEATLSDQQKQAFIHQFELKKSVGAEVTITPILLKRKRNGGLVATVFLQNNRPDVLSLRETAVHVLNEREELAAEENFSLNLDIPAFTATPWSFVFLPAYVETTEEPNDGWKVIMK
;
A
#
# COMPACT_ATOMS: atom_id res chain seq x y z
N MET A 1 1.58 14.36 -10.50
CA MET A 1 1.61 13.87 -9.11
C MET A 1 3.01 13.39 -8.81
N GLN A 2 3.55 13.79 -7.65
CA GLN A 2 4.88 13.40 -7.18
C GLN A 2 4.77 12.41 -6.02
N ILE A 3 5.85 11.68 -5.74
CA ILE A 3 5.93 10.82 -4.56
C ILE A 3 6.44 11.62 -3.37
N VAL A 4 5.80 11.43 -2.22
CA VAL A 4 6.25 11.91 -0.92
C VAL A 4 6.41 10.71 0.01
N PHE A 5 7.62 10.50 0.52
CA PHE A 5 7.89 9.46 1.50
C PHE A 5 7.49 9.96 2.90
N GLU A 6 6.89 9.08 3.70
CA GLU A 6 6.69 9.33 5.12
C GLU A 6 8.05 9.48 5.82
N LYS A 7 8.13 10.25 6.91
CA LYS A 7 9.40 10.62 7.58
C LYS A 7 10.27 9.41 7.92
N THR A 8 9.67 8.31 8.41
CA THR A 8 10.40 7.08 8.73
C THR A 8 10.96 6.45 7.47
N TRP A 9 10.20 6.40 6.38
CA TRP A 9 10.66 5.89 5.09
C TRP A 9 11.78 6.76 4.53
N GLU A 10 11.63 8.08 4.59
CA GLU A 10 12.63 9.04 4.13
C GLU A 10 13.97 8.86 4.85
N ALA A 11 13.94 8.55 6.15
CA ALA A 11 15.13 8.32 6.97
C ALA A 11 15.74 6.91 6.84
N THR A 12 14.98 5.90 6.41
CA THR A 12 15.40 4.48 6.42
C THR A 12 15.73 3.93 5.03
N LEU A 13 15.12 4.45 3.97
CA LEU A 13 15.38 4.03 2.61
C LEU A 13 16.65 4.67 2.06
N SER A 14 17.48 3.87 1.39
CA SER A 14 18.58 4.38 0.58
C SER A 14 18.06 5.10 -0.67
N ASP A 15 18.90 5.94 -1.27
CA ASP A 15 18.54 6.65 -2.50
C ASP A 15 18.16 5.69 -3.64
N GLN A 16 18.84 4.55 -3.74
CA GLN A 16 18.50 3.52 -4.74
C GLN A 16 17.10 2.95 -4.51
N GLN A 17 16.71 2.71 -3.25
CA GLN A 17 15.37 2.22 -2.93
C GLN A 17 14.31 3.29 -3.23
N LYS A 18 14.57 4.56 -2.89
CA LYS A 18 13.68 5.68 -3.24
C LYS A 18 13.49 5.79 -4.75
N GLN A 19 14.57 5.71 -5.53
CA GLN A 19 14.51 5.72 -6.99
C GLN A 19 13.74 4.52 -7.55
N ALA A 20 13.86 3.33 -6.94
CA ALA A 20 13.07 2.17 -7.34
C ALA A 20 11.57 2.40 -7.13
N PHE A 21 11.15 3.01 -6.02
CA PHE A 21 9.75 3.40 -5.81
C PHE A 21 9.30 4.46 -6.82
N ILE A 22 10.11 5.49 -7.07
CA ILE A 22 9.81 6.52 -8.08
C ILE A 22 9.57 5.89 -9.46
N HIS A 23 10.45 5.00 -9.89
CA HIS A 23 10.31 4.29 -11.15
C HIS A 23 9.06 3.40 -11.19
N GLN A 24 8.79 2.62 -10.13
CA GLN A 24 7.61 1.76 -10.06
C GLN A 24 6.30 2.56 -10.12
N PHE A 25 6.26 3.73 -9.49
CA PHE A 25 5.09 4.61 -9.53
C PHE A 25 4.83 5.13 -10.95
N GLU A 26 5.86 5.59 -11.66
CA GLU A 26 5.70 6.09 -13.02
C GLU A 26 5.14 5.04 -13.99
N LEU A 27 5.49 3.76 -13.78
CA LEU A 27 4.97 2.65 -14.57
C LEU A 27 3.53 2.25 -14.22
N LYS A 28 3.15 2.36 -12.94
CA LYS A 28 1.90 1.78 -12.43
C LYS A 28 0.81 2.80 -12.09
N LYS A 29 1.16 4.08 -11.95
CA LYS A 29 0.21 5.10 -11.52
C LYS A 29 -1.00 5.13 -12.44
N SER A 30 -2.17 5.12 -11.83
CA SER A 30 -3.43 5.33 -12.53
C SER A 30 -4.17 6.49 -11.88
N VAL A 31 -5.00 7.16 -12.67
CA VAL A 31 -5.91 8.21 -12.21
C VAL A 31 -7.31 7.67 -12.47
N GLY A 32 -8.13 7.57 -11.42
CA GLY A 32 -9.45 6.95 -11.56
C GLY A 32 -10.45 7.37 -10.49
N ALA A 33 -10.00 7.54 -9.24
CA ALA A 33 -10.83 7.99 -8.12
C ALA A 33 -10.15 9.12 -7.35
N GLU A 34 -10.87 9.74 -6.40
CA GLU A 34 -10.29 10.76 -5.50
C GLU A 34 -9.12 10.21 -4.67
N VAL A 35 -9.19 8.93 -4.30
CA VAL A 35 -8.10 8.19 -3.66
C VAL A 35 -7.85 6.92 -4.46
N THR A 36 -6.62 6.70 -4.91
CA THR A 36 -6.23 5.48 -5.64
C THR A 36 -5.23 4.68 -4.81
N ILE A 37 -5.43 3.36 -4.75
CA ILE A 37 -4.47 2.44 -4.15
C ILE A 37 -3.84 1.60 -5.26
N THR A 38 -2.53 1.73 -5.46
CA THR A 38 -1.82 1.04 -6.53
C THR A 38 -0.90 -0.06 -5.97
N PRO A 39 -1.13 -1.34 -6.29
CA PRO A 39 -0.31 -2.46 -5.83
C PRO A 39 1.13 -2.42 -6.34
N ILE A 40 2.11 -2.58 -5.44
CA ILE A 40 3.54 -2.63 -5.78
C ILE A 40 4.09 -4.04 -5.58
N LEU A 41 4.03 -4.53 -4.33
CA LEU A 41 4.60 -5.80 -3.91
C LEU A 41 3.72 -6.45 -2.85
N LEU A 42 3.45 -7.74 -3.01
CA LEU A 42 2.85 -8.57 -1.97
C LEU A 42 3.85 -9.66 -1.59
N LYS A 43 4.15 -9.77 -0.30
CA LYS A 43 5.16 -10.72 0.20
C LYS A 43 4.61 -11.51 1.37
N ARG A 44 4.62 -12.84 1.24
CA ARG A 44 4.42 -13.75 2.37
C ARG A 44 5.71 -13.87 3.18
N LYS A 45 5.59 -13.75 4.50
CA LYS A 45 6.68 -13.97 5.45
C LYS A 45 6.75 -15.44 5.83
N ARG A 46 7.94 -15.91 6.22
CA ARG A 46 8.17 -17.31 6.66
C ARG A 46 7.29 -17.73 7.85
N ASN A 47 6.87 -16.77 8.69
CA ASN A 47 5.99 -17.03 9.82
C ASN A 47 4.49 -17.07 9.45
N GLY A 48 4.15 -16.97 8.16
CA GLY A 48 2.77 -16.95 7.67
C GLY A 48 2.14 -15.56 7.55
N GLY A 49 2.81 -14.49 8.01
CA GLY A 49 2.31 -13.13 7.85
C GLY A 49 2.39 -12.62 6.41
N LEU A 50 1.70 -11.53 6.11
CA LEU A 50 1.62 -10.95 4.76
C LEU A 50 2.05 -9.48 4.80
N VAL A 51 2.78 -9.01 3.79
CA VAL A 51 3.13 -7.60 3.63
C VAL A 51 2.63 -7.11 2.28
N ALA A 52 1.67 -6.20 2.31
CA ALA A 52 1.13 -5.54 1.12
C ALA A 52 1.70 -4.13 1.02
N THR A 53 2.59 -3.91 0.04
CA THR A 53 3.15 -2.60 -0.26
C THR A 53 2.42 -1.97 -1.44
N VAL A 54 1.90 -0.77 -1.23
CA VAL A 54 1.07 -0.03 -2.21
C VAL A 54 1.50 1.43 -2.30
N PHE A 55 1.11 2.13 -3.36
CA PHE A 55 1.02 3.58 -3.36
C PHE A 55 -0.38 4.02 -2.94
N LEU A 56 -0.44 4.89 -1.93
CA LEU A 56 -1.64 5.62 -1.54
C LEU A 56 -1.62 6.98 -2.24
N GLN A 57 -2.47 7.15 -3.23
CA GLN A 57 -2.52 8.35 -4.06
C GLN A 57 -3.67 9.25 -3.60
N ASN A 58 -3.33 10.47 -3.21
CA ASN A 58 -4.32 11.52 -2.98
C ASN A 58 -4.49 12.33 -4.26
N ASN A 59 -5.61 12.15 -4.96
CA ASN A 59 -5.94 12.90 -6.17
C ASN A 59 -6.82 14.13 -5.88
N ARG A 60 -6.95 14.52 -4.61
CA ARG A 60 -7.73 15.68 -4.16
C ARG A 60 -6.85 16.91 -3.94
N PRO A 61 -7.44 18.13 -3.93
CA PRO A 61 -6.73 19.38 -3.66
C PRO A 61 -6.47 19.65 -2.16
N ASP A 62 -6.94 18.80 -1.26
CA ASP A 62 -6.76 18.89 0.18
C ASP A 62 -5.96 17.71 0.75
N VAL A 63 -5.49 17.82 1.99
CA VAL A 63 -4.74 16.76 2.67
C VAL A 63 -5.66 15.57 2.96
N LEU A 64 -5.23 14.37 2.60
CA LEU A 64 -5.89 13.12 2.97
C LEU A 64 -5.27 12.58 4.26
N SER A 65 -6.01 12.63 5.35
CA SER A 65 -5.60 12.08 6.65
C SER A 65 -6.13 10.67 6.83
N LEU A 66 -5.23 9.69 6.85
CA LEU A 66 -5.54 8.31 7.17
C LEU A 66 -5.23 8.04 8.64
N ARG A 67 -6.25 7.57 9.36
CA ARG A 67 -6.21 7.24 10.79
C ARG A 67 -6.58 5.77 10.96
N GLU A 68 -7.75 5.45 11.47
CA GLU A 68 -8.23 4.07 11.52
C GLU A 68 -8.77 3.66 10.15
N THR A 69 -8.30 2.54 9.62
CA THR A 69 -8.81 1.98 8.36
C THR A 69 -8.83 0.46 8.42
N ALA A 70 -9.95 -0.11 7.95
CA ALA A 70 -10.05 -1.55 7.72
C ALA A 70 -9.46 -1.85 6.35
N VAL A 71 -8.45 -2.73 6.30
CA VAL A 71 -7.70 -3.02 5.08
C VAL A 71 -7.91 -4.47 4.69
N HIS A 72 -8.38 -4.67 3.47
CA HIS A 72 -8.53 -5.99 2.86
C HIS A 72 -7.51 -6.14 1.73
N VAL A 73 -6.84 -7.29 1.69
CA VAL A 73 -6.07 -7.75 0.53
C VAL A 73 -6.90 -8.78 -0.19
N LEU A 74 -7.16 -8.56 -1.47
CA LEU A 74 -7.83 -9.53 -2.35
C LEU A 74 -6.81 -10.12 -3.33
N ASN A 75 -6.88 -11.42 -3.57
CA ASN A 75 -6.07 -12.10 -4.58
C ASN A 75 -6.57 -11.78 -6.01
N GLU A 76 -5.95 -12.39 -7.01
CA GLU A 76 -6.29 -12.23 -8.43
C GLU A 76 -7.70 -12.72 -8.79
N ARG A 77 -8.31 -13.56 -7.94
CA ARG A 77 -9.67 -14.09 -8.07
C ARG A 77 -10.70 -13.28 -7.29
N GLU A 78 -10.28 -12.14 -6.73
CA GLU A 78 -11.08 -11.30 -5.83
C GLU A 78 -11.46 -11.98 -4.49
N GLU A 79 -10.77 -13.04 -4.11
CA GLU A 79 -10.96 -13.73 -2.83
C GLU A 79 -10.11 -13.06 -1.73
N LEU A 80 -10.60 -13.09 -0.49
CA LEU A 80 -9.93 -12.46 0.64
C LEU A 80 -8.64 -13.22 1.00
N ALA A 81 -7.51 -12.53 0.93
CA ALA A 81 -6.20 -13.05 1.29
C ALA A 81 -5.77 -12.62 2.71
N ALA A 82 -6.14 -11.42 3.14
CA ALA A 82 -5.89 -10.91 4.48
C ALA A 82 -6.85 -9.76 4.82
N GLU A 83 -7.18 -9.59 6.10
CA GLU A 83 -8.00 -8.49 6.61
C GLU A 83 -7.56 -8.08 8.02
N GLU A 84 -7.29 -6.80 8.23
CA GLU A 84 -6.92 -6.26 9.54
C GLU A 84 -7.29 -4.77 9.64
N ASN A 85 -7.58 -4.32 10.86
CA ASN A 85 -7.77 -2.90 11.16
C ASN A 85 -6.43 -2.27 11.54
N PHE A 86 -6.05 -1.21 10.83
CA PHE A 86 -4.82 -0.47 11.10
C PHE A 86 -5.12 0.90 11.71
N SER A 87 -4.43 1.24 12.79
CA SER A 87 -4.31 2.61 13.27
C SER A 87 -3.12 3.27 12.58
N LEU A 88 -3.39 3.99 11.51
CA LEU A 88 -2.43 4.81 10.79
C LEU A 88 -2.29 6.20 11.43
N ASN A 89 -1.15 6.82 11.22
CA ASN A 89 -0.95 8.24 11.47
C ASN A 89 -0.26 8.84 10.25
N LEU A 90 -0.97 8.84 9.12
CA LEU A 90 -0.43 9.22 7.82
C LEU A 90 -1.25 10.36 7.22
N ASP A 91 -0.59 11.46 6.90
CA ASP A 91 -1.16 12.57 6.15
C ASP A 91 -0.53 12.60 4.76
N ILE A 92 -1.36 12.49 3.72
CA ILE A 92 -0.94 12.48 2.32
C ILE A 92 -1.29 13.84 1.71
N PRO A 93 -0.31 14.69 1.38
CA PRO A 93 -0.57 16.00 0.79
C PRO A 93 -1.38 15.92 -0.51
N ALA A 94 -2.02 17.04 -0.86
CA ALA A 94 -2.78 17.19 -2.09
C ALA A 94 -1.96 16.80 -3.33
N PHE A 95 -2.55 16.01 -4.23
CA PHE A 95 -1.93 15.57 -5.50
C PHE A 95 -0.56 14.89 -5.34
N THR A 96 -0.39 14.13 -4.26
CA THR A 96 0.82 13.32 -4.00
C THR A 96 0.49 11.85 -3.79
N ALA A 97 1.50 11.00 -3.97
CA ALA A 97 1.43 9.58 -3.64
C ALA A 97 2.44 9.24 -2.55
N THR A 98 2.05 8.41 -1.59
CA THR A 98 2.96 7.91 -0.55
C THR A 98 3.01 6.39 -0.60
N PRO A 99 4.21 5.78 -0.72
CA PRO A 99 4.34 4.35 -0.57
C PRO A 99 4.08 3.95 0.87
N TRP A 100 3.32 2.88 1.07
CA TRP A 100 2.96 2.38 2.39
C TRP A 100 2.97 0.86 2.39
N SER A 101 3.33 0.25 3.52
CA SER A 101 3.27 -1.20 3.70
C SER A 101 2.35 -1.56 4.86
N PHE A 102 1.30 -2.31 4.54
CA PHE A 102 0.45 -2.95 5.53
C PHE A 102 1.07 -4.29 5.91
N VAL A 103 1.31 -4.49 7.20
CA VAL A 103 2.00 -5.69 7.72
C VAL A 103 1.00 -6.49 8.54
N PHE A 104 0.47 -7.54 7.92
CA PHE A 104 -0.51 -8.44 8.53
C PHE A 104 0.19 -9.53 9.33
N LEU A 105 -0.28 -9.75 10.56
CA LEU A 105 0.14 -10.90 11.36
C LEU A 105 -0.50 -12.19 10.82
N PRO A 106 0.09 -13.38 11.07
CA PRO A 106 -0.44 -14.64 10.53
C PRO A 106 -1.91 -14.91 10.89
N ALA A 107 -2.38 -14.41 12.03
CA ALA A 107 -3.77 -14.54 12.48
C ALA A 107 -4.78 -13.76 11.63
N TYR A 108 -4.32 -12.84 10.78
CA TYR A 108 -5.13 -11.99 9.91
C TYR A 108 -4.99 -12.37 8.42
N VAL A 109 -4.34 -13.50 8.14
CA VAL A 109 -4.11 -14.00 6.77
C VAL A 109 -5.00 -15.21 6.54
N GLU A 110 -5.87 -15.12 5.54
CA GLU A 110 -6.94 -16.11 5.25
C GLU A 110 -6.53 -17.12 4.18
N THR A 111 -5.47 -16.84 3.42
CA THR A 111 -4.94 -17.74 2.39
C THR A 111 -3.67 -18.45 2.87
N THR A 112 -3.34 -19.59 2.28
CA THR A 112 -2.01 -20.23 2.38
C THR A 112 -1.22 -20.15 1.08
N GLU A 113 -1.81 -19.59 0.02
CA GLU A 113 -1.19 -19.47 -1.29
C GLU A 113 -0.04 -18.43 -1.25
N GLU A 114 0.93 -18.63 -2.15
CA GLU A 114 1.98 -17.65 -2.37
C GLU A 114 1.45 -16.47 -3.20
N PRO A 115 1.89 -15.23 -2.92
CA PRO A 115 1.49 -14.07 -3.70
C PRO A 115 1.78 -14.22 -5.19
N ASN A 116 0.81 -13.87 -6.02
CA ASN A 116 0.92 -13.74 -7.47
C ASN A 116 0.60 -12.29 -7.89
N ASP A 117 0.64 -12.02 -9.20
CA ASP A 117 0.19 -10.74 -9.74
C ASP A 117 -1.34 -10.66 -9.82
N GLY A 118 -1.89 -9.44 -9.82
CA GLY A 118 -3.34 -9.22 -9.96
C GLY A 118 -4.09 -9.02 -8.64
N TRP A 119 -3.40 -9.10 -7.51
CA TRP A 119 -3.94 -8.73 -6.20
C TRP A 119 -4.25 -7.23 -6.09
N LYS A 120 -5.14 -6.88 -5.17
CA LYS A 120 -5.50 -5.49 -4.86
C LYS A 120 -5.71 -5.25 -3.36
N VAL A 121 -5.65 -3.99 -2.97
CA VAL A 121 -5.97 -3.54 -1.60
C VAL A 121 -7.22 -2.68 -1.64
N ILE A 122 -8.11 -2.91 -0.69
CA ILE A 122 -9.29 -2.09 -0.45
C ILE A 122 -9.19 -1.54 0.97
N MET A 123 -9.35 -0.22 1.10
CA MET A 123 -9.55 0.45 2.38
C MET A 123 -11.05 0.73 2.54
N LYS A 124 -11.61 0.35 3.67
CA LYS A 124 -13.00 0.66 4.06
C LYS A 124 -13.05 1.72 5.16
#